data_AF-A0A9D1TSY4-F1
#
_entry.id   AF-A0A9D1TSY4-F1
#
_cell.length_a   1.000
_cell.length_b   1.000
_cell.length_c   1.000
_cell.angle_alpha   90.00
_cell.angle_beta   90.00
_cell.angle_gamma   90.00
#
_symmetry.space_group_name_H-M   'P 1'
#
loop_
_entity.id
_entity.type
_entity.pdbx_description
1 polymer ?
#
loop_
_entity_poly.entity_id
_entity_poly.type
_entity_poly.pdbx_seq_one_letter_code
_entity_poly.pdbx_strand_id
1 'polypeptide(L)'
;MLETLATICEIIMVICFGASWPFNIVKAYKSRSTKGTSLLFMSLIGIGYVGGILCKIFTWINDGSLSWLAYVAFAFYIINLALVTAGVIIYFRNKRLEKNAELNK
;
A
#
# COMPACT_ATOMS: atom_id res chain seq x y z
N MET A 1 22.64 10.96 -13.60
CA MET A 1 21.72 10.61 -14.70
C MET A 1 21.00 9.29 -14.42
N LEU A 2 21.74 8.18 -14.21
CA LEU A 2 21.13 6.88 -13.87
C LEU A 2 20.34 6.91 -12.56
N GLU A 3 20.89 7.49 -11.49
CA GLU A 3 20.22 7.62 -10.18
C GLU A 3 18.86 8.34 -10.26
N THR A 4 18.83 9.43 -11.03
CA THR A 4 17.61 10.20 -11.27
C THR A 4 16.57 9.36 -12.03
N LEU A 5 17.00 8.62 -13.05
CA LEU A 5 16.12 7.74 -13.81
C LEU A 5 15.58 6.58 -12.95
N ALA A 6 16.42 5.97 -12.13
CA ALA A 6 16.03 4.92 -11.19
C ALA A 6 14.94 5.43 -10.23
N THR A 7 15.14 6.62 -9.68
CA THR A 7 14.15 7.27 -8.78
C THR A 7 12.84 7.56 -9.51
N ILE A 8 12.88 8.00 -10.78
CA ILE A 8 11.67 8.23 -11.58
C ILE A 8 10.91 6.92 -11.81
N CYS A 9 11.60 5.85 -12.21
CA CYS A 9 10.98 4.54 -12.40
C CYS A 9 10.36 4.02 -11.10
N GLU A 10 11.03 4.23 -9.97
CA GLU A 10 10.51 3.90 -8.64
C GLU A 10 9.21 4.67 -8.34
N ILE A 11 9.20 5.99 -8.54
CA ILE A 11 8.00 6.82 -8.34
C ILE A 11 6.84 6.31 -9.21
N ILE A 12 7.07 6.06 -10.50
CA ILE A 12 6.04 5.57 -11.41
C ILE A 12 5.47 4.24 -10.90
N MET A 13 6.33 3.30 -10.53
CA MET A 13 5.91 2.02 -9.95
C MET A 13 5.04 2.25 -8.71
N VAL A 14 5.52 3.03 -7.74
CA VAL A 14 4.83 3.24 -6.45
C VAL A 14 3.50 3.97 -6.65
N ILE A 15 3.40 4.91 -7.59
CA ILE A 15 2.15 5.59 -7.95
C ILE A 15 1.17 4.61 -8.58
N CYS A 16 1.59 3.80 -9.55
CA CYS A 16 0.72 2.82 -10.21
C CYS A 16 0.19 1.77 -9.21
N PHE A 17 1.06 1.27 -8.34
CA PHE A 17 0.64 0.43 -7.22
C PHE A 17 -0.31 1.16 -6.28
N GLY A 18 -0.03 2.43 -6.01
CA GLY A 18 -0.85 3.26 -5.13
C GLY A 18 -2.27 3.48 -5.63
N ALA A 19 -2.39 3.80 -6.92
CA ALA A 19 -3.67 3.96 -7.60
C ALA A 19 -4.51 2.68 -7.59
N SER A 20 -3.88 1.50 -7.49
CA SER A 20 -4.58 0.22 -7.42
C SER A 20 -5.35 0.03 -6.11
N TRP A 21 -4.92 0.66 -5.00
CA TRP A 21 -5.57 0.51 -3.70
C TRP A 21 -6.95 1.16 -3.60
N PRO A 22 -7.18 2.42 -4.03
CA PRO A 22 -8.51 3.01 -4.06
C PRO A 22 -9.54 2.15 -4.81
N PHE A 23 -9.18 1.59 -5.97
CA PHE A 23 -10.08 0.71 -6.72
C PHE A 23 -10.39 -0.57 -5.95
N ASN A 24 -9.38 -1.21 -5.35
CA ASN A 24 -9.55 -2.42 -4.54
C ASN A 24 -10.44 -2.14 -3.31
N ILE A 25 -10.17 -1.05 -2.60
CA ILE A 25 -10.91 -0.60 -1.41
C ILE A 25 -12.38 -0.33 -1.74
N VAL A 26 -12.66 0.44 -2.81
CA VAL A 26 -14.04 0.77 -3.20
C VAL A 26 -14.82 -0.48 -3.59
N LYS A 27 -14.18 -1.39 -4.35
CA LYS A 27 -14.82 -2.68 -4.72
C LYS A 27 -15.11 -3.53 -3.49
N ALA A 28 -14.14 -3.72 -2.60
CA ALA A 28 -14.31 -4.46 -1.35
C ALA A 28 -15.39 -3.82 -0.47
N TYR A 29 -15.39 -2.49 -0.34
CA TYR A 29 -16.39 -1.79 0.46
C TYR A 29 -17.81 -2.03 -0.07
N LYS A 30 -18.03 -1.92 -1.39
CA LYS A 30 -19.33 -2.08 -2.04
C LYS A 30 -19.80 -3.53 -2.07
N SER A 31 -18.91 -4.50 -2.32
CA SER A 31 -19.28 -5.91 -2.39
C SER A 31 -19.72 -6.48 -1.03
N ARG A 32 -19.26 -5.86 0.07
CA ARG A 32 -19.44 -6.35 1.46
C ARG A 32 -19.00 -7.81 1.64
N SER A 33 -18.12 -8.29 0.78
CA SER A 33 -17.62 -9.66 0.79
C SER A 33 -16.09 -9.68 0.87
N THR A 34 -15.54 -10.75 1.44
CA THR A 34 -14.09 -11.01 1.42
C THR A 34 -13.66 -11.79 0.18
N LYS A 35 -14.62 -12.31 -0.62
CA LYS A 35 -14.34 -13.05 -1.86
C LYS A 35 -13.58 -12.16 -2.85
N GLY A 36 -12.44 -12.65 -3.32
CA GLY A 36 -11.55 -11.93 -4.24
C GLY A 36 -10.56 -10.97 -3.57
N THR A 37 -10.60 -10.80 -2.25
CA THR A 37 -9.59 -10.02 -1.51
C THR A 37 -8.63 -10.95 -0.78
N SER A 38 -7.33 -10.86 -1.08
CA SER A 38 -6.29 -11.69 -0.45
C SER A 38 -5.53 -10.91 0.63
N LEU A 39 -5.76 -11.27 1.90
CA LEU A 39 -5.09 -10.64 3.04
C LEU A 39 -3.57 -10.90 3.03
N LEU A 40 -3.14 -12.09 2.58
CA LEU A 40 -1.71 -12.40 2.44
C LEU A 40 -1.04 -11.49 1.41
N PHE A 41 -1.68 -11.28 0.25
CA PHE A 41 -1.18 -10.37 -0.77
C PHE A 41 -1.04 -8.95 -0.22
N MET A 42 -2.08 -8.44 0.46
CA MET A 42 -2.05 -7.10 1.06
C MET A 42 -0.94 -6.97 2.11
N SER A 43 -0.71 -8.01 2.91
CA SER A 43 0.34 -8.03 3.94
C SER A 43 1.74 -8.03 3.32
N LEU A 44 1.97 -8.85 2.29
CA LEU A 44 3.25 -8.89 1.57
C LEU A 44 3.59 -7.55 0.93
N ILE A 45 2.62 -6.90 0.27
CA ILE A 45 2.84 -5.58 -0.31
C ILE A 45 3.06 -4.52 0.77
N GLY A 46 2.34 -4.60 1.90
CA GLY A 46 2.57 -3.74 3.06
C GLY A 46 4.01 -3.83 3.60
N ILE A 47 4.55 -5.05 3.72
CA ILE A 47 5.95 -5.28 4.12
C ILE A 47 6.90 -4.65 3.09
N GLY A 48 6.61 -4.78 1.78
CA GLY A 48 7.38 -4.13 0.72
C GLY A 48 7.43 -2.61 0.86
N TYR A 49 6.30 -1.96 1.21
CA TYR A 49 6.27 -0.53 1.46
C TYR A 49 7.08 -0.12 2.70
N VAL A 50 7.03 -0.91 3.78
CA VAL A 50 7.89 -0.69 4.95
C VAL A 50 9.37 -0.79 4.56
N GLY A 51 9.73 -1.79 3.75
CA GLY A 51 11.09 -1.92 3.21
C GLY A 51 11.53 -0.70 2.39
N GLY A 52 10.66 -0.18 1.52
CA GLY A 52 10.91 1.05 0.76
C GLY A 52 11.11 2.27 1.65
N ILE A 53 10.27 2.45 2.68
CA ILE A 53 10.40 3.52 3.68
C ILE A 53 11.73 3.42 4.42
N LEU A 54 12.07 2.23 4.93
CA LEU A 54 13.32 2.00 5.66
C LEU A 54 14.55 2.26 4.77
N CYS A 55 14.51 1.83 3.50
CA CYS A 55 15.57 2.11 2.54
C CYS A 55 15.82 3.62 2.41
N LYS A 56 14.76 4.43 2.23
CA LYS A 56 14.90 5.89 2.14
C LYS A 56 15.39 6.52 3.45
N ILE A 57 14.95 6.01 4.61
CA ILE A 57 15.44 6.48 5.91
C ILE A 57 16.93 6.20 6.06
N PHE A 58 17.40 5.00 5.70
CA PHE A 58 18.82 4.66 5.78
C PHE A 58 19.67 5.46 4.78
N THR A 59 19.17 5.70 3.55
CA THR A 59 19.83 6.62 2.61
C THR A 59 19.93 8.03 3.17
N TRP A 60 18.86 8.53 3.79
CA TRP A 60 18.87 9.86 4.41
C TRP A 60 19.91 9.97 5.54
N ILE A 61 20.00 8.93 6.39
CA ILE A 61 20.96 8.89 7.51
C ILE A 61 22.41 8.84 6.98
N ASN A 62 22.67 8.09 5.92
CA ASN A 62 24.02 7.93 5.36
C ASN A 62 24.50 9.19 4.61
N ASP A 63 23.64 9.76 3.77
CA ASP A 63 24.03 10.83 2.84
C ASP A 63 23.68 12.23 3.38
N GLY A 64 22.99 12.30 4.54
CA GLY A 64 22.58 13.54 5.22
C GLY A 64 21.46 14.33 4.52
N SER A 65 21.07 13.95 3.30
CA SER A 65 19.98 14.57 2.56
C SER A 65 19.39 13.62 1.51
N LEU A 66 18.12 13.83 1.17
CA LEU A 66 17.46 13.11 0.08
C LEU A 66 17.24 14.06 -1.10
N SER A 67 17.32 13.53 -2.33
CA SER A 67 16.87 14.27 -3.51
C SER A 67 15.37 14.58 -3.41
N TRP A 68 14.93 15.71 -3.98
CA TRP A 68 13.51 16.08 -4.04
C TRP A 68 12.62 14.95 -4.57
N LEU A 69 13.05 14.25 -5.61
CA LEU A 69 12.32 13.10 -6.17
C LEU A 69 12.21 11.94 -5.18
N ALA A 70 13.27 11.69 -4.40
CA ALA A 70 13.26 10.63 -3.41
C ALA A 70 12.31 10.95 -2.24
N TYR A 71 12.16 12.23 -1.87
CA TYR A 71 11.13 12.65 -0.90
C TYR A 71 9.71 12.41 -1.44
N VAL A 72 9.48 12.63 -2.74
CA VAL A 72 8.20 12.30 -3.38
C VAL A 72 7.93 10.79 -3.32
N ALA A 73 8.90 9.96 -3.69
CA ALA A 73 8.79 8.50 -3.58
C ALA A 73 8.48 8.06 -2.14
N PHE A 74 9.19 8.64 -1.16
CA PHE A 74 8.99 8.37 0.26
C PHE A 74 7.56 8.68 0.72
N ALA A 75 7.01 9.84 0.34
CA ALA A 75 5.62 10.21 0.65
C ALA A 75 4.61 9.20 0.06
N PHE A 76 4.83 8.77 -1.19
CA PHE A 76 3.94 7.78 -1.82
C PHE A 76 4.01 6.41 -1.15
N TYR A 77 5.17 5.97 -0.66
CA TYR A 77 5.25 4.74 0.13
C TYR A 77 4.41 4.82 1.40
N ILE A 78 4.45 5.95 2.12
CA ILE A 78 3.64 6.17 3.33
C ILE A 78 2.14 6.16 3.00
N ILE A 79 1.74 6.88 1.95
CA ILE A 79 0.34 6.91 1.49
C ILE A 79 -0.13 5.50 1.11
N ASN A 80 0.70 4.73 0.41
CA ASN A 80 0.36 3.38 0.02
C ASN A 80 0.24 2.43 1.21
N LEU A 81 1.11 2.56 2.21
CA LEU A 81 1.00 1.81 3.44
C LEU A 81 -0.31 2.14 4.17
N ALA A 82 -0.70 3.41 4.23
CA ALA A 82 -1.98 3.83 4.81
C ALA A 82 -3.18 3.24 4.03
N LEU A 83 -3.14 3.26 2.70
CA LEU A 83 -4.18 2.69 1.84
C LEU A 83 -4.30 1.17 2.00
N VAL A 84 -3.18 0.44 2.01
CA VAL A 84 -3.17 -1.01 2.31
C VAL A 84 -3.81 -1.28 3.65
N THR A 85 -3.43 -0.52 4.67
CA THR A 85 -3.96 -0.67 6.03
C THR A 85 -5.47 -0.44 6.06
N ALA A 86 -5.97 0.60 5.38
CA ALA A 86 -7.40 0.84 5.24
C ALA A 86 -8.11 -0.33 4.53
N GLY A 87 -7.51 -0.89 3.49
CA GLY A 87 -8.02 -2.08 2.80
C GLY A 87 -8.09 -3.31 3.72
N VAL A 88 -7.08 -3.53 4.56
CA VAL A 88 -7.08 -4.62 5.56
C VAL A 88 -8.19 -4.42 6.60
N ILE A 89 -8.41 -3.20 7.07
CA ILE A 89 -9.53 -2.88 7.97
C ILE A 89 -10.88 -3.22 7.33
N ILE A 90 -11.07 -2.85 6.06
CA ILE A 90 -12.30 -3.15 5.31
C ILE A 90 -12.47 -4.66 5.11
N TYR A 91 -11.39 -5.40 4.86
CA TYR A 91 -11.43 -6.86 4.81
C TYR A 91 -11.98 -7.46 6.12
N PHE A 92 -11.45 -7.05 7.27
CA PHE A 92 -11.93 -7.54 8.56
C PHE A 92 -13.39 -7.13 8.84
N ARG A 93 -13.80 -5.94 8.42
CA ARG A 93 -15.20 -5.51 8.51
C ARG A 93 -16.09 -6.43 7.68
N ASN A 94 -15.75 -6.70 6.42
CA ASN A 94 -16.53 -7.58 5.56
C ASN A 94 -16.56 -9.02 6.09
N LYS A 95 -15.45 -9.52 6.63
CA LYS A 95 -15.39 -10.84 7.27
C LYS A 95 -16.37 -10.97 8.43
N ARG A 96 -16.55 -9.90 9.22
CA ARG A 96 -17.56 -9.85 10.30
C ARG A 96 -18.99 -9.85 9.74
N LEU A 97 -19.25 -9.10 8.67
CA LEU A 97 -20.56 -9.06 8.02
C LEU A 97 -20.95 -10.43 7.45
N GLU A 98 -20.02 -11.13 6.79
CA GLU A 98 -20.23 -12.47 6.26
C GLU A 98 -20.52 -13.49 7.37
N LYS A 99 -19.71 -13.49 8.45
CA LYS A 99 -19.95 -14.36 9.60
C LYS A 99 -21.34 -14.13 10.22
N ASN A 100 -21.76 -12.87 10.35
CA ASN A 100 -23.10 -12.56 10.88
C ASN A 100 -24.21 -13.03 9.94
N ALA A 101 -24.02 -12.94 8.62
CA ALA A 101 -24.99 -13.44 7.65
C ALA A 101 -25.10 -14.98 7.65
N GLU A 102 -23.99 -15.69 7.95
CA GLU A 102 -23.99 -17.15 8.11
C GLU A 102 -24.68 -17.60 9.40
N LEU A 103 -24.54 -16.86 10.50
CA LEU A 103 -25.19 -17.18 11.78
C LEU A 103 -26.71 -16.93 11.79
N ASN A 104 -27.22 -16.06 10.92
CA ASN A 104 -28.65 -15.78 10.77
C ASN A 104 -29.34 -16.64 9.70
N LYS A 105 -28.62 -17.61 9.11
CA LYS A 105 -29.17 -18.63 8.22
C LYS A 105 -29.43 -19.91 8.99
#